data_AF-A0A1E4WXC2-F1
#
_entry.id   AF-A0A1E4WXC2-F1
#
_cell.length_a   1.000
_cell.length_b   1.000
_cell.length_c   1.000
_cell.angle_alpha   90.00
_cell.angle_beta   90.00
_cell.angle_gamma   90.00
#
_symmetry.space_group_name_H-M   'P 1'
#
loop_
_entity.id
_entity.type
_entity.pdbx_description
1 polymer ?
#
loop_
_entity_poly.entity_id
_entity_poly.type
_entity_poly.pdbx_seq_one_letter_code
_entity_poly.pdbx_strand_id
1 'polypeptide(L)'
;MNKLELTLIGMAQQQLSAVLRFHAKHEARTVTEDDEDEYLRDSGALSALLELGHLSDSGMGEAAVTAMLEVEAKHSAAVRAAHPLAKAAEAMSKKFPPRYVTGIQDSQTLRAADPDGPNS
;
A
#
# COMPACT_ATOMS: atom_id res chain seq x y z
N MET A 1 9.29 2.37 27.74
CA MET A 1 8.30 1.30 27.51
C MET A 1 8.44 0.24 28.58
N ASN A 2 7.32 -0.34 29.03
CA ASN A 2 7.28 -1.43 30.01
C ASN A 2 7.27 -2.82 29.32
N LYS A 3 7.33 -3.89 30.11
CA LYS A 3 7.39 -5.26 29.59
C LYS A 3 6.14 -5.64 28.79
N LEU A 4 4.95 -5.23 29.24
CA LEU A 4 3.69 -5.52 28.54
C LEU A 4 3.66 -4.85 27.18
N GLU A 5 4.01 -3.56 27.10
CA GLU A 5 4.09 -2.81 25.86
C GLU A 5 5.04 -3.46 24.85
N LEU A 6 6.24 -3.84 25.31
CA LEU A 6 7.21 -4.55 24.46
C LEU A 6 6.67 -5.89 23.95
N THR A 7 5.96 -6.64 24.80
CA THR A 7 5.30 -7.89 24.40
C THR A 7 4.22 -7.65 23.34
N LEU A 8 3.35 -6.65 23.54
CA LEU A 8 2.28 -6.32 22.60
C LEU A 8 2.84 -5.89 21.24
N ILE A 9 3.87 -5.04 21.25
CA ILE A 9 4.56 -4.61 20.02
C ILE A 9 5.22 -5.82 19.33
N GLY A 10 5.88 -6.69 20.08
CA GLY A 10 6.48 -7.91 19.54
C GLY A 10 5.43 -8.83 18.89
N MET A 11 4.27 -8.99 19.53
CA MET A 11 3.14 -9.73 18.95
C MET A 11 2.66 -9.08 17.66
N ALA A 12 2.47 -7.76 17.63
CA ALA A 12 2.03 -7.05 16.43
C ALA A 12 3.05 -7.19 15.28
N GLN A 13 4.35 -7.12 15.58
CA GLN A 13 5.41 -7.35 14.59
C GLN A 13 5.43 -8.79 14.07
N GLN A 14 5.18 -9.78 14.92
CA GLN A 14 5.07 -11.18 14.51
C GLN A 14 3.88 -11.38 13.57
N GLN A 15 2.71 -10.83 13.91
CA GLN A 15 1.51 -10.95 13.07
C GLN A 15 1.68 -10.20 11.74
N LEU A 16 2.26 -9.01 11.76
CA LEU A 16 2.66 -8.30 10.54
C LEU A 16 3.58 -9.16 9.66
N SER A 17 4.57 -9.82 10.26
CA SER A 17 5.48 -10.69 9.50
C SER A 17 4.76 -11.88 8.86
N ALA A 18 3.71 -12.42 9.49
CA ALA A 18 2.89 -13.48 8.91
C ALA A 18 2.04 -12.97 7.75
N VAL A 19 1.36 -11.82 7.93
CA VAL A 19 0.60 -11.14 6.87
C VAL A 19 1.47 -10.83 5.64
N LEU A 20 2.69 -10.32 5.86
CA LEU A 20 3.63 -10.04 4.77
C LEU A 20 4.05 -11.31 4.02
N ARG A 21 4.25 -12.43 4.72
CA ARG A 21 4.55 -13.73 4.10
C ARG A 21 3.40 -14.22 3.23
N PHE A 22 2.15 -14.08 3.68
CA PHE A 22 0.98 -14.40 2.86
C PHE A 22 0.97 -13.58 1.57
N HIS A 23 1.14 -12.25 1.65
CA HIS A 23 1.16 -11.41 0.45
C HIS A 23 2.28 -11.79 -0.53
N ALA A 24 3.45 -12.19 -0.03
CA ALA A 24 4.54 -12.69 -0.88
C ALA A 24 4.16 -14.01 -1.59
N LYS A 25 3.55 -14.96 -0.87
CA LYS A 25 3.02 -16.20 -1.48
C LYS A 25 1.93 -15.92 -2.51
N HIS A 26 1.05 -14.96 -2.22
CA HIS A 26 -0.04 -14.57 -3.10
C HIS A 26 0.51 -13.95 -4.40
N GLU A 27 1.55 -13.13 -4.31
CA GLU A 27 2.26 -12.60 -5.48
C GLU A 27 2.93 -13.72 -6.30
N ALA A 28 3.53 -14.69 -5.63
CA ALA A 28 4.13 -15.88 -6.26
C ALA A 28 3.10 -16.88 -6.82
N ARG A 29 1.80 -16.68 -6.56
CA ARG A 29 0.70 -17.60 -6.91
C ARG A 29 0.88 -19.01 -6.30
N THR A 30 1.41 -19.06 -5.08
CA THR A 30 1.64 -20.32 -4.34
C THR A 30 0.80 -20.42 -3.06
N VAL A 31 -0.28 -19.64 -2.95
CA VAL A 31 -1.19 -19.66 -1.81
C VAL A 31 -2.02 -20.95 -1.84
N THR A 32 -2.13 -21.59 -0.68
CA THR A 32 -3.06 -22.70 -0.41
C THR A 32 -4.28 -22.20 0.36
N GLU A 33 -5.30 -23.04 0.51
CA GLU A 33 -6.46 -22.75 1.36
C GLU A 33 -6.04 -22.52 2.83
N ASP A 34 -5.15 -23.38 3.35
CA ASP A 34 -4.57 -23.20 4.69
C ASP A 34 -3.88 -21.83 4.87
N ASP A 35 -3.19 -21.35 3.82
CA ASP A 35 -2.53 -20.03 3.86
C ASP A 35 -3.55 -18.89 3.95
N GLU A 36 -4.73 -19.02 3.34
CA GLU A 36 -5.81 -18.03 3.43
C GLU A 36 -6.42 -18.01 4.83
N ASP A 37 -6.67 -19.17 5.43
CA ASP A 37 -7.18 -19.30 6.80
C ASP A 37 -6.20 -18.72 7.83
N GLU A 38 -4.91 -19.03 7.69
CA GLU A 38 -3.84 -18.45 8.51
C GLU A 38 -3.78 -16.94 8.35
N TYR A 39 -3.87 -16.43 7.12
CA TYR A 39 -3.89 -15.00 6.86
C TYR A 39 -5.09 -14.30 7.52
N LEU A 40 -6.29 -14.87 7.45
CA LEU A 40 -7.47 -14.30 8.10
C LEU A 40 -7.31 -14.24 9.61
N ARG A 41 -6.76 -15.30 10.22
CA ARG A 41 -6.46 -15.32 11.66
C ARG A 41 -5.43 -14.26 12.04
N ASP A 42 -4.31 -14.21 11.33
CA ASP A 42 -3.18 -13.35 11.68
C ASP A 42 -3.49 -11.87 11.39
N SER A 43 -4.21 -11.58 10.31
CA SER A 43 -4.69 -10.22 10.00
C SER A 43 -5.71 -9.73 11.02
N GLY A 44 -6.65 -10.58 11.45
CA GLY A 44 -7.59 -10.25 12.52
C GLY A 44 -6.90 -9.99 13.86
N ALA A 45 -5.93 -10.82 14.23
CA ALA A 45 -5.12 -10.64 15.43
C ALA A 45 -4.29 -9.34 15.38
N LEU A 46 -3.68 -9.04 14.22
CA LEU A 46 -2.96 -7.80 14.00
C LEU A 46 -3.87 -6.58 14.16
N SER A 47 -5.03 -6.57 13.51
CA SER A 47 -6.00 -5.48 13.63
C SER A 47 -6.38 -5.23 15.09
N ALA A 48 -6.71 -6.28 15.85
CA ALA A 48 -7.07 -6.14 17.27
C ALA A 48 -5.95 -5.54 18.12
N LEU A 49 -4.67 -5.87 17.84
CA LEU A 49 -3.52 -5.29 18.54
C LEU A 49 -3.31 -3.82 18.18
N LEU A 50 -3.49 -3.46 16.91
CA LEU A 50 -3.26 -2.09 16.43
C LEU A 50 -4.30 -1.09 16.95
N GLU A 51 -5.53 -1.53 17.22
CA GLU A 51 -6.56 -0.71 17.86
C GLU A 51 -6.09 -0.12 19.21
N LEU A 52 -5.20 -0.81 19.93
CA LEU A 52 -4.63 -0.32 21.19
C LEU A 52 -3.84 0.99 21.01
N GLY A 53 -3.26 1.22 19.83
CA GLY A 53 -2.57 2.46 19.49
C GLY A 53 -3.51 3.66 19.30
N HIS A 54 -4.79 3.42 19.03
CA HIS A 54 -5.80 4.47 18.83
C HIS A 54 -6.65 4.76 20.06
N LEU A 55 -6.68 3.83 21.02
CA LEU A 55 -7.41 4.00 22.27
C LEU A 55 -6.70 4.98 23.21
N SER A 56 -7.38 6.10 23.52
CA SER A 56 -6.84 7.16 24.37
C SER A 56 -6.49 6.71 25.79
N ASP A 57 -7.21 5.72 26.32
CA ASP A 57 -6.99 5.13 27.65
C ASP A 57 -6.48 3.68 27.58
N SER A 58 -5.69 3.33 26.56
CA SER A 58 -5.12 1.98 26.41
C SER A 58 -4.16 1.55 27.52
N GLY A 59 -3.69 2.51 28.33
CA GLY A 59 -2.64 2.30 29.31
C GLY A 59 -1.24 2.18 28.68
N MET A 60 -1.11 2.42 27.37
CA MET A 60 0.18 2.47 26.68
C MET A 60 0.81 3.86 26.80
N GLY A 61 2.12 3.91 27.04
CA GLY A 61 2.90 5.14 26.92
C GLY A 61 3.07 5.59 25.47
N GLU A 62 3.31 6.88 25.27
CA GLU A 62 3.42 7.53 23.94
C GLU A 62 4.39 6.83 22.97
N ALA A 63 5.53 6.38 23.48
CA ALA A 63 6.52 5.67 22.67
C ALA A 63 5.97 4.33 22.16
N ALA A 64 5.18 3.62 22.98
CA ALA A 64 4.58 2.35 22.60
C ALA A 64 3.43 2.55 21.60
N VAL A 65 2.63 3.61 21.77
CA VAL A 65 1.62 4.04 20.81
C VAL A 65 2.25 4.34 19.45
N THR A 66 3.30 5.16 19.43
CA THR A 66 4.05 5.46 18.19
C THR A 66 4.54 4.18 17.50
N ALA A 67 5.09 3.23 18.26
CA ALA A 67 5.54 1.96 17.71
C ALA A 67 4.39 1.12 17.11
N MET A 68 3.19 1.12 17.71
CA MET A 68 2.02 0.45 17.13
C MET A 68 1.58 1.12 15.82
N LEU A 69 1.53 2.45 15.78
CA LEU A 69 1.17 3.20 14.57
C LEU A 69 2.18 2.97 13.43
N GLU A 70 3.47 2.76 13.73
CA GLU A 70 4.46 2.36 12.72
C GLU A 70 4.20 0.96 12.15
N VAL A 71 3.77 0.00 13.00
CA VAL A 71 3.37 -1.33 12.54
C VAL A 71 2.12 -1.24 11.66
N GLU A 72 1.12 -0.44 12.05
CA GLU A 72 -0.07 -0.18 11.25
C GLU A 72 0.25 0.46 9.90
N ALA A 73 1.14 1.45 9.87
CA ALA A 73 1.56 2.10 8.63
C ALA A 73 2.18 1.09 7.66
N LYS A 74 3.01 0.16 8.16
CA LYS A 74 3.60 -0.94 7.37
C LYS A 74 2.53 -1.90 6.88
N HIS A 75 1.60 -2.30 7.74
CA HIS A 75 0.47 -3.16 7.36
C HIS A 75 -0.36 -2.53 6.24
N SER A 76 -0.76 -1.26 6.42
CA SER A 76 -1.53 -0.50 5.44
C SER A 76 -0.81 -0.36 4.11
N ALA A 77 0.52 -0.16 4.13
CA ALA A 77 1.32 -0.11 2.90
C ALA A 77 1.31 -1.46 2.17
N ALA A 78 1.44 -2.57 2.89
CA ALA A 78 1.39 -3.92 2.32
C ALA A 78 0.03 -4.24 1.68
N VAL A 79 -1.07 -3.95 2.39
CA VAL A 79 -2.43 -4.13 1.87
C VAL A 79 -2.65 -3.30 0.61
N ARG A 80 -2.24 -2.02 0.61
CA ARG A 80 -2.32 -1.16 -0.59
C ARG A 80 -1.52 -1.73 -1.76
N ALA A 81 -0.30 -2.21 -1.53
CA ALA A 81 0.53 -2.80 -2.58
C ALA A 81 -0.05 -4.11 -3.14
N ALA A 82 -0.69 -4.92 -2.28
CA ALA A 82 -1.35 -6.14 -2.69
C ALA A 82 -2.65 -5.90 -3.48
N HIS A 83 -3.30 -4.73 -3.30
CA HIS A 83 -4.61 -4.44 -3.86
C HIS A 83 -4.61 -4.40 -5.41
N PRO A 84 -5.60 -5.02 -6.10
CA PRO A 84 -5.66 -5.06 -7.56
C PRO A 84 -5.60 -3.69 -8.25
N LEU A 85 -6.26 -2.68 -7.67
CA LEU A 85 -6.23 -1.31 -8.20
C LEU A 85 -4.84 -0.69 -8.18
N ALA A 86 -4.03 -0.96 -7.15
CA ALA A 86 -2.67 -0.44 -7.08
C ALA A 86 -1.79 -1.07 -8.16
N LYS A 87 -1.93 -2.39 -8.38
CA LYS A 87 -1.26 -3.11 -9.47
C LYS A 87 -1.69 -2.61 -10.85
N ALA A 88 -2.98 -2.33 -11.04
CA ALA A 88 -3.50 -1.77 -12.28
C ALA A 88 -2.97 -0.35 -12.54
N ALA A 89 -2.90 0.50 -11.51
CA ALA A 89 -2.34 1.84 -11.60
C ALA A 89 -0.85 1.80 -11.95
N GLU A 90 -0.07 0.90 -11.35
CA GLU A 90 1.35 0.71 -11.69
C GLU A 90 1.53 0.24 -13.14
N ALA A 91 0.74 -0.73 -13.58
CA ALA A 91 0.75 -1.21 -14.97
C ALA A 91 0.37 -0.10 -15.96
N MET A 92 -0.61 0.74 -15.60
CA MET A 92 -1.04 1.88 -16.41
C MET A 92 0.05 2.96 -16.47
N SER A 93 0.70 3.29 -15.36
CA SER A 93 1.84 4.23 -15.32
C SER A 93 3.02 3.75 -16.17
N LYS A 94 3.31 2.43 -16.17
CA LYS A 94 4.33 1.84 -17.06
C LYS A 94 3.93 1.90 -18.54
N LYS A 95 2.66 1.62 -18.86
CA LYS A 95 2.14 1.61 -20.24
C LYS A 95 1.96 3.02 -20.81
N PHE A 96 1.63 3.97 -19.94
CA PHE A 96 1.36 5.36 -20.25
C PHE A 96 2.12 6.25 -19.26
N PRO A 97 3.45 6.35 -19.38
CA PRO A 97 4.22 7.22 -18.52
C PRO A 97 3.69 8.65 -18.65
N PRO A 98 3.62 9.42 -17.54
CA PRO A 98 3.15 10.79 -17.60
C PRO A 98 3.99 11.56 -18.62
N ARG A 99 3.35 11.98 -19.71
CA ARG A 99 3.95 12.96 -20.61
C ARG A 99 3.98 14.26 -19.84
N TYR A 100 5.13 14.57 -19.26
CA TYR A 100 5.41 15.93 -18.85
C TYR A 100 5.34 16.78 -20.12
N VAL A 101 4.27 17.55 -20.27
CA VAL A 101 4.18 18.60 -21.29
C VAL A 101 5.13 19.69 -20.83
N THR A 102 6.43 19.49 -21.06
CA THR A 102 7.44 20.53 -20.88
C THR A 102 7.45 21.39 -22.13
N GLY A 103 6.54 22.36 -22.20
CA GLY A 103 6.67 23.48 -23.13
C GLY A 103 5.38 23.86 -23.85
N ILE A 104 5.16 25.16 -23.94
CA ILE A 104 4.12 25.86 -24.73
C ILE A 104 4.28 25.60 -26.26
N GLN A 105 5.25 24.77 -26.68
CA GLN A 105 5.59 24.52 -28.08
C GLN A 105 4.72 23.44 -28.76
N ASP A 106 4.20 22.45 -28.04
CA ASP A 106 3.37 21.38 -28.65
C ASP A 106 1.96 21.84 -29.04
N SER A 107 1.53 23.02 -28.58
CA SER A 107 0.28 23.65 -29.02
C SER A 107 0.33 24.19 -30.46
N GLN A 108 1.51 24.27 -31.09
CA GLN A 108 1.64 24.85 -32.44
C GLN A 108 1.62 23.81 -33.58
N THR A 109 1.87 22.53 -33.31
CA THR A 109 1.91 21.48 -34.35
C THR A 109 0.52 21.01 -34.82
N LEU A 110 -0.56 21.40 -34.12
CA LEU A 110 -1.94 21.10 -34.52
C LEU A 110 -2.57 22.16 -35.44
N ARG A 111 -1.86 23.26 -35.75
CA ARG A 111 -2.43 24.42 -36.45
C ARG A 111 -1.81 24.77 -37.82
N ALA A 112 -0.89 23.95 -38.32
CA ALA A 112 -0.17 24.19 -39.58
C ALA A 112 -0.41 23.10 -40.63
N ALA A 113 -1.68 22.68 -40.81
CA ALA A 113 -2.09 22.02 -42.04
C ALA A 113 -2.75 23.10 -42.93
N ASP A 114 -1.96 23.64 -43.86
CA ASP A 114 -2.36 24.65 -44.84
C ASP A 114 -3.56 24.20 -45.70
N PRO A 115 -4.50 25.11 -46.02
CA PRO A 115 -5.47 24.93 -47.09
C PRO A 115 -4.96 25.58 -48.38
N ASP A 116 -4.06 24.92 -49.11
CA ASP A 116 -3.76 25.29 -50.50
C ASP A 116 -4.75 24.61 -51.45
N GLY A 117 -5.84 25.32 -51.76
CA GLY A 117 -6.71 25.07 -52.92
C GLY A 117 -6.31 26.00 -54.09
N PRO A 118 -6.43 25.56 -55.35
CA PRO A 118 -5.75 26.21 -56.47
C PRO A 118 -6.39 27.53 -56.91
N ASN A 119 -5.54 28.50 -57.25
CA ASN A 119 -5.90 29.74 -57.94
C ASN A 119 -6.62 29.46 -59.27
N SER A 120 -7.71 30.20 -59.52
CA SER A 120 -8.30 30.42 -60.85
C SER A 120 -7.65 31.61 -61.54
#